data_AF-A0A3B9K8N4-F1
#
_entry.id   AF-A0A3B9K8N4-F1
#
_cell.length_a   1.000
_cell.length_b   1.000
_cell.length_c   1.000
_cell.angle_alpha   90.00
_cell.angle_beta   90.00
_cell.angle_gamma   90.00
#
_symmetry.space_group_name_H-M   'P 1'
#
loop_
_entity.id
_entity.type
_entity.pdbx_description
1 polymer ?
#
loop_
_entity_poly.entity_id
_entity_poly.type
_entity_poly.pdbx_seq_one_letter_code
_entity_poly.pdbx_strand_id
1 'polypeptide(L)'
;MLHLSGKTKRYIAGFFCAGFLTMLTQYAAPQVFPVYLLSSVLYGFIVITWAATVERRITQREMRRYLLRASLCMVILFLLRMAKYDFFAGLPDVTRLLWYGYYAPIIAVAVLSFQAALCIGRSPDWKPSGRLGALWMVSLVLMLTVLTNDLHRQVFAFEGPEETWSESYHYGIMFFVIYLWLFLLFGMTLLAVARRCRNAAGRKLLWVPLLPLILELGFSVFLQTREGHVPSFLEHKFVQFQEVFCFMVIAFWESCIQIGLVPCNSDYETIFDLSSIRAEIADEEHRPVLRSAKPLNLTKEQMILAEKDAVMLDEDHRVQGHPIRGGAVYWVDNISGIRAIHAALRETGERLSEEGILIRAESRISEQKARAEVENRLYDSMNEQVRPQLVRIGELLSYGNQTEESFKRNLRECMVLCAYIKRRSNLMLIADRSEEISSEELYLSIRESLEYLKLTGVMAIAEQSGRRMWRAKDL
;
A
#
# COMPACT_ATOMS: atom_id res chain seq x y z
N MET A 1 -24.31 -21.46 3.32
CA MET A 1 -23.46 -22.65 3.44
C MET A 1 -22.12 -22.33 2.80
N LEU A 2 -21.00 -22.44 3.52
CA LEU A 2 -19.67 -22.39 2.89
C LEU A 2 -19.60 -23.60 1.94
N HIS A 3 -19.51 -23.33 0.64
CA HIS A 3 -19.34 -24.37 -0.35
C HIS A 3 -17.89 -24.86 -0.25
N LEU A 4 -17.64 -25.86 0.59
CA LEU A 4 -16.36 -26.59 0.58
C LEU A 4 -16.18 -27.13 -0.84
N SER A 5 -15.13 -26.66 -1.53
CA SER A 5 -14.78 -27.10 -2.88
C SER A 5 -14.79 -28.63 -2.97
N GLY A 6 -15.26 -29.17 -4.11
CA GLY A 6 -15.22 -30.62 -4.35
C GLY A 6 -13.82 -31.21 -4.21
N LYS A 7 -12.76 -30.42 -4.51
CA LYS A 7 -11.36 -30.79 -4.29
C LYS A 7 -11.03 -30.93 -2.80
N THR A 8 -11.46 -29.98 -1.97
CA THR A 8 -11.29 -30.02 -0.51
C THR A 8 -11.99 -31.22 0.13
N LYS A 9 -13.22 -31.52 -0.28
CA LYS A 9 -13.97 -32.68 0.25
C LYS A 9 -13.26 -34.00 -0.06
N ARG A 10 -12.72 -34.15 -1.28
CA ARG A 10 -11.94 -35.33 -1.69
C ARG A 10 -10.62 -35.44 -0.94
N TYR A 11 -9.96 -34.32 -0.65
CA TYR A 11 -8.72 -34.29 0.12
C TYR A 11 -8.95 -34.71 1.59
N ILE A 12 -9.97 -34.15 2.23
CA ILE A 12 -10.36 -34.51 3.61
C ILE A 12 -10.75 -35.99 3.66
N ALA A 13 -11.60 -36.46 2.73
CA ALA A 13 -11.98 -37.86 2.64
C ALA A 13 -10.76 -38.78 2.43
N GLY A 14 -9.84 -38.41 1.54
CA GLY A 14 -8.59 -39.14 1.32
C GLY A 14 -7.70 -39.21 2.55
N PHE A 15 -7.63 -38.13 3.33
CA PHE A 15 -6.85 -38.06 4.57
C PHE A 15 -7.44 -38.97 5.67
N PHE A 16 -8.76 -38.93 5.88
CA PHE A 16 -9.43 -39.82 6.83
C PHE A 16 -9.42 -41.28 6.35
N CYS A 17 -9.58 -41.53 5.06
CA CYS A 17 -9.43 -42.87 4.48
C CYS A 17 -8.01 -43.40 4.64
N ALA A 18 -6.97 -42.56 4.48
CA ALA A 18 -5.60 -42.96 4.73
C ALA A 18 -5.40 -43.35 6.19
N GLY A 19 -5.88 -42.53 7.15
CA GLY A 19 -5.86 -42.84 8.58
C GLY A 19 -6.59 -44.14 8.94
N PHE A 20 -7.77 -44.34 8.37
CA PHE A 20 -8.57 -45.56 8.56
C PHE A 20 -7.91 -46.79 7.91
N LEU A 21 -7.31 -46.63 6.73
CA LEU A 21 -6.57 -47.69 6.05
C LEU A 21 -5.33 -48.11 6.86
N THR A 22 -4.61 -47.15 7.48
CA THR A 22 -3.53 -47.46 8.43
C THR A 22 -4.02 -48.26 9.64
N MET A 23 -5.19 -47.93 10.18
CA MET A 23 -5.76 -48.72 11.29
C MET A 23 -6.21 -50.12 10.84
N LEU A 24 -6.76 -50.24 9.64
CA LEU A 24 -7.15 -51.53 9.06
C LEU A 24 -5.94 -52.42 8.74
N THR A 25 -4.83 -51.87 8.25
CA THR A 25 -3.61 -52.64 7.99
C THR A 25 -2.97 -53.15 9.28
N GLN A 26 -3.03 -52.38 10.37
CA GLN A 26 -2.63 -52.84 11.71
C GLN A 26 -3.53 -53.98 12.22
N TYR A 27 -4.84 -53.92 11.94
CA TYR A 27 -5.79 -54.96 12.35
C TYR A 27 -5.62 -56.27 11.56
N ALA A 28 -5.36 -56.18 10.25
CA ALA A 28 -5.32 -57.35 9.36
C ALA A 28 -3.95 -58.06 9.29
N ALA A 29 -2.84 -57.40 9.65
CA ALA A 29 -1.50 -57.98 9.53
C ALA A 29 -0.64 -57.96 10.81
N PRO A 30 -1.12 -58.46 11.98
CA PRO A 30 -0.28 -58.53 13.19
C PRO A 30 0.96 -59.45 13.04
N GLN A 31 0.92 -60.38 12.08
CA GLN A 31 1.84 -61.52 11.95
C GLN A 31 2.92 -61.32 10.85
N VAL A 32 2.87 -60.25 10.06
CA VAL A 32 3.68 -60.10 8.83
C VAL A 32 4.78 -59.05 8.95
N PHE A 33 4.60 -58.02 9.79
CA PHE A 33 5.60 -56.98 10.07
C PHE A 33 5.59 -56.62 11.56
N PRO A 34 6.70 -56.12 12.14
CA PRO A 34 6.65 -55.48 13.44
C PRO A 34 5.67 -54.30 13.35
N VAL A 35 4.48 -54.48 13.96
CA VAL A 35 3.32 -53.59 13.85
C VAL A 35 3.67 -52.14 14.19
N TYR A 36 4.62 -51.93 15.11
CA TYR A 36 5.09 -50.63 15.55
C TYR A 36 5.91 -49.89 14.49
N LEU A 37 6.81 -50.58 13.79
CA LEU A 37 7.64 -49.98 12.73
C LEU A 37 6.77 -49.50 11.57
N LEU A 38 5.93 -50.39 11.04
CA LEU A 38 5.07 -50.08 9.90
C LEU A 38 4.13 -48.91 10.23
N SER A 39 3.49 -48.94 11.40
CA SER A 39 2.64 -47.84 11.86
C SER A 39 3.40 -46.52 11.94
N SER A 40 4.58 -46.53 12.59
CA SER A 40 5.37 -45.31 12.81
C SER A 40 5.84 -44.69 11.49
N VAL A 41 6.17 -45.52 10.49
CA VAL A 41 6.52 -45.08 9.14
C VAL A 41 5.31 -44.46 8.43
N LEU A 42 4.14 -45.12 8.47
CA LEU A 42 2.94 -44.63 7.78
C LEU A 42 2.44 -43.31 8.38
N TYR A 43 2.33 -43.22 9.71
CA TYR A 43 1.94 -41.96 10.36
C TYR A 43 3.01 -40.87 10.22
N GLY A 44 4.30 -41.22 10.21
CA GLY A 44 5.38 -40.30 9.87
C GLY A 44 5.21 -39.72 8.46
N PHE A 45 4.87 -40.54 7.47
CA PHE A 45 4.59 -40.10 6.11
C PHE A 45 3.37 -39.18 6.03
N ILE A 46 2.30 -39.47 6.78
CA ILE A 46 1.11 -38.60 6.89
C ILE A 46 1.51 -37.22 7.44
N VAL A 47 2.31 -37.17 8.51
CA VAL A 47 2.81 -35.92 9.11
C VAL A 47 3.65 -35.12 8.10
N ILE A 48 4.57 -35.78 7.39
CA ILE A 48 5.45 -35.13 6.39
C ILE A 48 4.62 -34.59 5.22
N THR A 49 3.67 -35.37 4.71
CA THR A 49 2.78 -34.94 3.63
C THR A 49 1.96 -33.74 4.05
N TRP A 50 1.39 -33.76 5.27
CA TRP A 50 0.69 -32.62 5.82
C TRP A 50 1.60 -31.40 5.97
N ALA A 51 2.82 -31.56 6.48
CA ALA A 51 3.80 -30.47 6.60
C ALA A 51 4.12 -29.82 5.23
N ALA A 52 4.31 -30.62 4.18
CA ALA A 52 4.54 -30.12 2.82
C ALA A 52 3.32 -29.32 2.29
N THR A 53 2.10 -29.75 2.63
CA THR A 53 0.90 -28.99 2.26
C THR A 53 0.76 -27.68 3.04
N VAL A 54 1.15 -27.66 4.31
CA VAL A 54 1.18 -26.44 5.14
C VAL A 54 2.20 -25.45 4.59
N GLU A 55 3.37 -25.94 4.14
CA GLU A 55 4.42 -25.10 3.57
C GLU A 55 3.92 -24.30 2.36
N ARG A 56 3.15 -24.96 1.48
CA ARG A 56 2.58 -24.36 0.27
C ARG A 56 1.38 -23.45 0.56
N ARG A 57 0.50 -23.86 1.48
CA ARG A 57 -0.80 -23.20 1.71
C ARG A 57 -0.75 -22.03 2.68
N ILE A 58 0.17 -22.02 3.65
CA ILE A 58 0.22 -20.96 4.67
C ILE A 58 1.12 -19.80 4.22
N THR A 59 0.48 -18.66 3.90
CA THR A 59 1.17 -17.45 3.41
C THR A 59 1.97 -16.76 4.51
N GLN A 60 1.46 -16.75 5.74
CA GLN A 60 2.11 -16.10 6.87
C GLN A 60 3.36 -16.88 7.31
N ARG A 61 4.54 -16.28 7.10
CA ARG A 61 5.86 -16.91 7.34
C ARG A 61 6.00 -17.47 8.75
N GLU A 62 5.62 -16.70 9.76
CA GLU A 62 5.77 -17.04 11.17
C GLU A 62 4.89 -18.24 11.58
N MET A 63 3.62 -18.18 11.19
CA MET A 63 2.67 -19.28 11.41
C MET A 63 3.16 -20.57 10.75
N ARG A 64 3.59 -20.48 9.48
CA ARG A 64 4.16 -21.60 8.74
C ARG A 64 5.35 -22.21 9.48
N ARG A 65 6.28 -21.38 9.98
CA ARG A 65 7.45 -21.87 10.75
C ARG A 65 7.03 -22.63 12.01
N TYR A 66 6.05 -22.14 12.77
CA TYR A 66 5.59 -22.85 13.97
C TYR A 66 4.93 -24.19 13.66
N LEU A 67 4.06 -24.24 12.65
CA LEU A 67 3.42 -25.49 12.24
C LEU A 67 4.43 -26.50 11.68
N LEU A 68 5.42 -26.07 10.90
CA LEU A 68 6.49 -26.95 10.43
C LEU A 68 7.36 -27.48 11.57
N ARG A 69 7.67 -26.65 12.57
CA ARG A 69 8.36 -27.10 13.79
C ARG A 69 7.51 -28.08 14.61
N ALA A 70 6.19 -27.88 14.66
CA ALA A 70 5.28 -28.83 15.31
C ALA A 70 5.25 -30.16 14.55
N SER A 71 5.22 -30.14 13.21
CA SER A 71 5.35 -31.34 12.38
C SER A 71 6.67 -32.06 12.63
N LEU A 72 7.79 -31.33 12.75
CA LEU A 72 9.08 -31.91 13.10
C LEU A 72 9.03 -32.62 14.47
N CYS A 73 8.39 -32.02 15.48
CA CYS A 73 8.20 -32.65 16.78
C CYS A 73 7.35 -33.93 16.70
N MET A 74 6.30 -33.93 15.87
CA MET A 74 5.49 -35.14 15.61
C MET A 74 6.30 -36.24 14.91
N VAL A 75 7.19 -35.89 13.96
CA VAL A 75 8.12 -36.87 13.35
C VAL A 75 9.10 -37.43 14.39
N ILE A 76 9.68 -36.56 15.24
CA ILE A 76 10.57 -36.98 16.33
C ILE A 76 9.84 -37.95 17.27
N LEU A 77 8.55 -37.74 17.53
CA LEU A 77 7.74 -38.64 18.37
C LEU A 77 7.67 -40.07 17.78
N PHE A 78 7.52 -40.20 16.46
CA PHE A 78 7.56 -41.51 15.78
C PHE A 78 8.97 -42.11 15.72
N LEU A 79 10.02 -41.29 15.60
CA LEU A 79 11.41 -41.76 15.68
C LEU A 79 11.75 -42.30 17.07
N LEU A 80 11.36 -41.60 18.13
CA LEU A 80 11.51 -42.07 19.51
C LEU A 80 10.73 -43.36 19.74
N ARG A 81 9.56 -43.51 19.11
CA ARG A 81 8.77 -44.73 19.20
C ARG A 81 9.47 -45.91 18.53
N MET A 82 9.97 -45.72 17.31
CA MET A 82 10.76 -46.74 16.63
C MET A 82 11.99 -47.11 17.47
N ALA A 83 12.70 -46.12 18.02
CA ALA A 83 13.81 -46.38 18.94
C ALA A 83 13.39 -47.27 20.13
N LYS A 84 12.26 -46.94 20.79
CA LYS A 84 11.78 -47.67 21.97
C LYS A 84 11.40 -49.11 21.66
N TYR A 85 10.58 -49.33 20.63
CA TYR A 85 9.95 -50.63 20.39
C TYR A 85 10.73 -51.53 19.41
N ASP A 86 11.47 -50.97 18.47
CA ASP A 86 12.13 -51.74 17.41
C ASP A 86 13.64 -51.89 17.64
N PHE A 87 14.32 -50.88 18.22
CA PHE A 87 15.78 -50.89 18.39
C PHE A 87 16.26 -51.17 19.82
N PHE A 88 15.58 -50.65 20.83
CA PHE A 88 16.04 -50.68 22.23
C PHE A 88 15.12 -51.47 23.18
N ALA A 89 14.17 -52.25 22.65
CA ALA A 89 13.19 -52.99 23.45
C ALA A 89 13.82 -53.96 24.47
N GLY A 90 15.06 -54.43 24.23
CA GLY A 90 15.80 -55.30 25.15
C GLY A 90 16.58 -54.57 26.27
N LEU A 91 16.55 -53.24 26.32
CA LEU A 91 17.24 -52.44 27.33
C LEU A 91 16.21 -51.65 28.18
N PRO A 92 15.86 -52.13 29.39
CA PRO A 92 14.80 -51.54 30.22
C PRO A 92 15.01 -50.06 30.53
N ASP A 93 16.23 -49.66 30.92
CA ASP A 93 16.53 -48.27 31.27
C ASP A 93 16.45 -47.33 30.07
N VAL A 94 16.95 -47.76 28.90
CA VAL A 94 16.88 -46.99 27.66
C VAL A 94 15.43 -46.86 27.21
N THR A 95 14.65 -47.94 27.31
CA THR A 95 13.22 -47.97 26.99
C THR A 95 12.42 -47.02 27.89
N ARG A 96 12.76 -46.94 29.19
CA ARG A 96 12.16 -46.01 30.15
C ARG A 96 12.52 -44.56 29.82
N LEU A 97 13.79 -44.27 29.52
CA LEU A 97 14.23 -42.94 29.12
C LEU A 97 13.55 -42.47 27.82
N LEU A 98 13.43 -43.35 26.81
CA LEU A 98 12.73 -43.04 25.56
C LEU A 98 11.24 -42.79 25.78
N TRP A 99 10.62 -43.49 26.74
CA TRP A 99 9.24 -43.23 27.12
C TRP A 99 9.06 -41.84 27.75
N TYR A 100 9.96 -41.42 28.64
CA TYR A 100 9.98 -40.04 29.17
C TYR A 100 10.21 -39.02 28.06
N GLY A 101 11.09 -39.36 27.11
CA GLY A 101 11.41 -38.55 25.94
C GLY A 101 10.20 -38.20 25.08
N TYR A 102 9.11 -38.98 25.09
CA TYR A 102 7.89 -38.65 24.34
C TYR A 102 7.23 -37.34 24.75
N TYR A 103 7.32 -36.96 26.03
CA TYR A 103 6.60 -35.79 26.55
C TYR A 103 7.20 -34.47 26.05
N ALA A 104 8.50 -34.43 25.73
CA ALA A 104 9.14 -33.25 25.17
C ALA A 104 8.54 -32.81 23.82
N PRO A 105 8.46 -33.65 22.77
CA PRO A 105 7.80 -33.29 21.52
C PRO A 105 6.29 -33.05 21.70
N ILE A 106 5.59 -33.79 22.57
CA ILE A 106 4.15 -33.58 22.83
C ILE A 106 3.89 -32.16 23.38
N ILE A 107 4.62 -31.77 24.43
CA ILE A 107 4.49 -30.43 25.04
C ILE A 107 4.91 -29.34 24.03
N ALA A 108 5.98 -29.57 23.27
CA ALA A 108 6.43 -28.64 22.23
C ALA A 108 5.35 -28.41 21.16
N VAL A 109 4.67 -29.46 20.70
CA VAL A 109 3.57 -29.35 19.70
C VAL A 109 2.44 -28.46 20.21
N ALA A 110 2.05 -28.57 21.48
CA ALA A 110 1.00 -27.73 22.06
C ALA A 110 1.42 -26.25 22.12
N VAL A 111 2.65 -25.96 22.56
CA VAL A 111 3.19 -24.58 22.61
C VAL A 111 3.29 -23.98 21.21
N LEU A 112 3.85 -24.73 20.26
CA LEU A 112 4.00 -24.30 18.87
C LEU A 112 2.66 -24.06 18.19
N SER A 113 1.65 -24.90 18.49
CA SER A 113 0.28 -24.69 18.02
C SER A 113 -0.30 -23.38 18.56
N PHE A 114 -0.15 -23.11 19.86
CA PHE A 114 -0.63 -21.85 20.42
C PHE A 114 0.08 -20.63 19.80
N GLN A 115 1.40 -20.71 19.61
CA GLN A 115 2.17 -19.66 18.93
C GLN A 115 1.74 -19.45 17.47
N ALA A 116 1.43 -20.52 16.74
CA ALA A 116 0.88 -20.46 15.39
C ALA A 116 -0.48 -19.72 15.37
N ALA A 117 -1.38 -20.02 16.31
CA ALA A 117 -2.68 -19.34 16.40
C ALA A 117 -2.54 -17.84 16.70
N LEU A 118 -1.51 -17.45 17.46
CA LEU A 118 -1.26 -16.03 17.76
C LEU A 118 -0.77 -15.23 16.54
N CYS A 119 -0.30 -15.90 15.49
CA CYS A 119 0.11 -15.23 14.27
C CYS A 119 -1.10 -14.77 13.45
N ILE A 120 -2.26 -15.42 13.57
CA ILE A 120 -3.46 -15.15 12.76
C ILE A 120 -3.88 -13.68 12.87
N GLY A 121 -4.06 -13.04 11.71
CA GLY A 121 -4.49 -11.65 11.57
C GLY A 121 -3.39 -10.61 11.82
N ARG A 122 -2.12 -11.03 11.99
CA ARG A 122 -0.97 -10.13 12.10
C ARG A 122 -0.25 -9.95 10.77
N SER A 123 0.56 -8.90 10.67
CA SER A 123 1.39 -8.66 9.48
C SER A 123 2.41 -9.80 9.27
N PRO A 124 2.88 -10.02 8.04
CA PRO A 124 3.89 -11.04 7.73
C PRO A 124 5.20 -10.89 8.53
N ASP A 125 5.54 -9.66 8.92
CA ASP A 125 6.77 -9.33 9.67
C ASP A 125 6.57 -9.26 11.19
N TRP A 126 5.39 -9.63 11.68
CA TRP A 126 5.11 -9.64 13.10
C TRP A 126 5.99 -10.67 13.82
N LYS A 127 6.74 -10.21 14.82
CA LYS A 127 7.57 -11.07 15.67
C LYS A 127 6.86 -11.34 17.01
N PRO A 128 6.97 -12.57 17.54
CA PRO A 128 6.50 -12.87 18.89
C PRO A 128 7.24 -11.98 19.91
N SER A 129 6.53 -11.47 20.90
CA SER A 129 7.17 -10.72 22.00
C SER A 129 7.92 -11.67 22.94
N GLY A 130 8.92 -11.17 23.66
CA GLY A 130 9.68 -11.95 24.66
C GLY A 130 8.80 -12.58 25.76
N ARG A 131 7.58 -12.06 25.97
CA ARG A 131 6.60 -12.64 26.89
C ARG A 131 6.13 -14.04 26.46
N LEU A 132 6.17 -14.37 25.16
CA LEU A 132 5.94 -15.74 24.70
C LEU A 132 7.07 -16.70 25.10
N GLY A 133 8.24 -16.20 25.51
CA GLY A 133 9.31 -16.99 26.08
C GLY A 133 8.92 -17.62 27.43
N ALA A 134 8.04 -16.99 28.21
CA ALA A 134 7.56 -17.55 29.47
C ALA A 134 6.81 -18.88 29.29
N LEU A 135 6.12 -19.06 28.15
CA LEU A 135 5.46 -20.33 27.81
C LEU A 135 6.47 -21.46 27.65
N TRP A 136 7.61 -21.16 27.02
CA TRP A 136 8.70 -22.13 26.87
C TRP A 136 9.38 -22.42 28.19
N MET A 137 9.50 -21.44 29.10
CA MET A 137 10.03 -21.68 30.44
C MET A 137 9.17 -22.66 31.23
N VAL A 138 7.85 -22.44 31.28
CA VAL A 138 6.92 -23.36 31.97
C VAL A 138 6.97 -24.75 31.33
N SER A 139 6.91 -24.82 30.01
CA SER A 139 6.98 -26.09 29.28
C SER A 139 8.31 -26.81 29.48
N LEU A 140 9.44 -26.11 29.54
CA LEU A 140 10.75 -26.70 29.80
C LEU A 140 10.81 -27.32 31.20
N VAL A 141 10.26 -26.63 32.21
CA VAL A 141 10.16 -27.18 33.57
C VAL A 141 9.34 -28.48 33.56
N LEU A 142 8.18 -28.50 32.89
CA LEU A 142 7.35 -29.70 32.79
C LEU A 142 8.06 -30.85 32.04
N MET A 143 8.80 -30.54 30.97
CA MET A 143 9.61 -31.54 30.25
C MET A 143 10.69 -32.13 31.16
N LEU A 144 11.40 -31.28 31.90
CA LEU A 144 12.43 -31.71 32.86
C LEU A 144 11.83 -32.56 33.96
N THR A 145 10.66 -32.19 34.51
CA THR A 145 9.95 -33.02 35.51
C THR A 145 9.69 -34.43 35.00
N VAL A 146 9.35 -34.61 33.72
CA VAL A 146 9.18 -35.97 33.17
C VAL A 146 10.51 -36.70 33.03
N LEU A 147 11.55 -36.03 32.52
CA LEU A 147 12.88 -36.64 32.34
C LEU A 147 13.54 -37.01 33.67
N THR A 148 13.26 -36.26 34.74
CA THR A 148 13.78 -36.52 36.09
C THR A 148 12.84 -37.35 36.95
N ASN A 149 11.85 -38.03 36.35
CA ASN A 149 10.81 -38.72 37.10
C ASN A 149 11.38 -39.75 38.09
N ASP A 150 12.51 -40.39 37.79
CA ASP A 150 13.14 -41.36 38.71
C ASP A 150 13.54 -40.74 40.07
N LEU A 151 13.76 -39.42 40.14
CA LEU A 151 14.13 -38.72 41.39
C LEU A 151 12.94 -38.48 42.33
N HIS A 152 11.73 -38.30 41.80
CA HIS A 152 10.58 -37.83 42.58
C HIS A 152 9.32 -38.69 42.41
N ARG A 153 9.22 -39.48 41.34
CA ARG A 153 8.12 -40.41 41.03
C ARG A 153 6.73 -39.76 41.05
N GLN A 154 6.66 -38.48 40.69
CA GLN A 154 5.41 -37.68 40.72
C GLN A 154 4.68 -37.67 39.37
N VAL A 155 5.32 -38.09 38.28
CA VAL A 155 4.66 -38.28 36.97
C VAL A 155 4.24 -39.73 36.83
N PHE A 156 5.18 -40.67 37.05
CA PHE A 156 4.92 -42.10 37.09
C PHE A 156 5.44 -42.68 38.40
N ALA A 157 4.56 -43.33 39.15
CA ALA A 157 4.90 -44.07 40.36
C ALA A 157 4.94 -45.56 40.03
N PHE A 158 6.11 -46.19 40.22
CA PHE A 158 6.32 -47.61 39.93
C PHE A 158 6.11 -48.45 41.21
N GLU A 159 5.32 -49.52 41.12
CA GLU A 159 5.03 -50.41 42.27
C GLU A 159 5.84 -51.72 42.26
N GLY A 160 6.55 -52.04 41.17
CA GLY A 160 7.35 -53.26 41.02
C GLY A 160 8.88 -53.06 40.97
N PRO A 161 9.66 -54.17 40.90
CA PRO A 161 11.09 -54.14 40.62
C PRO A 161 11.42 -53.35 39.34
N GLU A 162 12.63 -52.80 39.24
CA GLU A 162 13.07 -51.98 38.09
C GLU A 162 13.00 -52.71 36.74
N GLU A 163 12.85 -54.03 36.71
CA GLU A 163 12.74 -54.84 35.50
C GLU A 163 11.30 -54.99 34.97
N THR A 164 10.27 -54.82 35.82
CA THR A 164 8.84 -54.98 35.46
C THR A 164 8.04 -53.68 35.53
N TRP A 165 8.73 -52.53 35.54
CA TRP A 165 8.11 -51.19 35.61
C TRP A 165 7.03 -50.94 34.55
N SER A 166 7.11 -51.58 33.39
CA SER A 166 6.14 -51.43 32.29
C SER A 166 4.80 -52.12 32.54
N GLU A 167 4.74 -53.03 33.53
CA GLU A 167 3.58 -53.86 33.82
C GLU A 167 2.73 -53.30 34.98
N SER A 168 3.32 -52.50 35.87
CA SER A 168 2.63 -51.93 37.03
C SER A 168 3.17 -50.54 37.37
N TYR A 169 2.40 -49.51 37.01
CA TYR A 169 2.66 -48.12 37.35
C TYR A 169 1.34 -47.34 37.48
N HIS A 170 1.36 -46.29 38.31
CA HIS A 170 0.25 -45.35 38.47
C HIS A 170 0.63 -43.95 38.00
N TYR A 171 -0.37 -43.19 37.55
CA TYR A 171 -0.20 -41.80 37.16
C TYR A 171 -0.19 -40.88 38.39
N GLY A 172 0.92 -40.18 38.60
CA GLY A 172 1.07 -39.25 39.71
C GLY A 172 0.49 -37.85 39.43
N ILE A 173 0.51 -36.97 40.43
CA ILE A 173 -0.12 -35.64 40.32
C ILE A 173 0.46 -34.79 39.17
N MET A 174 1.77 -34.87 38.91
CA MET A 174 2.42 -34.07 37.87
C MET A 174 2.03 -34.52 36.46
N PHE A 175 1.64 -35.79 36.28
CA PHE A 175 1.07 -36.25 35.02
C PHE A 175 -0.22 -35.48 34.67
N PHE A 176 -1.14 -35.35 35.63
CA PHE A 176 -2.38 -34.59 35.44
C PHE A 176 -2.12 -33.09 35.20
N VAL A 177 -1.11 -32.52 35.85
CA VAL A 177 -0.67 -31.12 35.58
C VAL A 177 -0.20 -30.94 34.14
N ILE A 178 0.57 -31.90 33.60
CA ILE A 178 1.02 -31.86 32.21
C ILE A 178 -0.17 -31.94 31.25
N TYR A 179 -1.11 -32.87 31.47
CA TYR A 179 -2.31 -32.98 30.63
C TYR A 179 -3.17 -31.73 30.71
N LEU A 180 -3.36 -31.16 31.90
CA LEU A 180 -4.06 -29.90 32.07
C LEU A 180 -3.38 -28.78 31.27
N TRP A 181 -2.05 -28.68 31.31
CA TRP A 181 -1.29 -27.71 30.53
C TRP A 181 -1.50 -27.88 29.02
N LEU A 182 -1.47 -29.12 28.51
CA LEU A 182 -1.75 -29.42 27.10
C LEU A 182 -3.16 -28.98 26.69
N PHE A 183 -4.19 -29.37 27.45
CA PHE A 183 -5.58 -28.99 27.15
C PHE A 183 -5.81 -27.49 27.26
N LEU A 184 -5.19 -26.82 28.24
CA LEU A 184 -5.23 -25.36 28.34
C LEU A 184 -4.61 -24.70 27.10
N LEU A 185 -3.45 -25.17 26.63
CA LEU A 185 -2.80 -24.62 25.43
C LEU A 185 -3.65 -24.83 24.17
N PHE A 186 -4.22 -26.02 23.96
CA PHE A 186 -5.10 -26.28 22.82
C PHE A 186 -6.42 -25.50 22.91
N GLY A 187 -7.02 -25.38 24.10
CA GLY A 187 -8.19 -24.53 24.34
C GLY A 187 -7.90 -23.06 24.05
N MET A 188 -6.75 -22.55 24.50
CA MET A 188 -6.28 -21.20 24.21
C MET A 188 -5.96 -21.00 22.72
N THR A 189 -5.47 -22.04 22.04
CA THR A 189 -5.26 -22.05 20.58
C THR A 189 -6.59 -21.88 19.85
N LEU A 190 -7.60 -22.69 20.17
CA LEU A 190 -8.93 -22.58 19.58
C LEU A 190 -9.56 -21.21 19.86
N LEU A 191 -9.43 -20.70 21.09
CA LEU A 191 -9.94 -19.39 21.48
C LEU A 191 -9.24 -18.25 20.73
N ALA A 192 -7.93 -18.34 20.53
CA ALA A 192 -7.16 -17.36 19.76
C ALA A 192 -7.58 -17.37 18.28
N VAL A 193 -7.72 -18.55 17.67
CA VAL A 193 -8.26 -18.72 16.31
C VAL A 193 -9.66 -18.10 16.20
N ALA A 194 -10.56 -18.42 17.14
CA ALA A 194 -11.93 -17.94 17.14
C ALA A 194 -12.05 -16.41 17.24
N ARG A 195 -11.26 -15.78 18.13
CA ARG A 195 -11.29 -14.33 18.34
C ARG A 195 -10.62 -13.54 17.22
N ARG A 196 -9.58 -14.08 16.60
CA ARG A 196 -8.80 -13.37 15.57
C ARG A 196 -9.27 -13.64 14.15
N CYS A 197 -10.15 -14.61 13.95
CA CYS A 197 -10.78 -14.87 12.68
C CYS A 197 -11.77 -13.76 12.30
N ARG A 198 -11.53 -13.09 11.16
CA ARG A 198 -12.43 -12.08 10.58
C ARG A 198 -13.60 -12.71 9.79
N ASN A 199 -13.48 -13.98 9.40
CA ASN A 199 -14.50 -14.68 8.61
C ASN A 199 -15.69 -15.12 9.48
N ALA A 200 -16.79 -14.36 9.40
CA ALA A 200 -18.00 -14.63 10.18
C ALA A 200 -18.64 -15.97 9.86
N ALA A 201 -18.52 -16.47 8.62
CA ALA A 201 -19.06 -17.77 8.22
C ALA A 201 -18.24 -18.93 8.82
N GLY A 202 -16.91 -18.80 8.85
CA GLY A 202 -16.02 -19.77 9.47
C GLY A 202 -16.23 -19.88 10.99
N ARG A 203 -16.50 -18.76 11.68
CA ARG A 203 -16.77 -18.77 13.13
C ARG A 203 -18.01 -19.59 13.52
N LYS A 204 -19.02 -19.69 12.65
CA LYS A 204 -20.21 -20.53 12.91
C LYS A 204 -19.89 -22.03 12.91
N LEU A 205 -18.74 -22.41 12.35
CA LEU A 205 -18.27 -23.79 12.22
C LEU A 205 -17.12 -24.11 13.19
N LEU A 206 -16.95 -23.33 14.27
CA LEU A 206 -15.94 -23.59 15.32
C LEU A 206 -16.10 -24.94 16.02
N TRP A 207 -17.29 -25.56 15.94
CA TRP A 207 -17.51 -26.91 16.45
C TRP A 207 -16.69 -27.97 15.69
N VAL A 208 -16.32 -27.73 14.42
CA VAL A 208 -15.54 -28.69 13.63
C VAL A 208 -14.11 -28.87 14.16
N PRO A 209 -13.29 -27.81 14.37
CA PRO A 209 -11.98 -27.97 15.00
C PRO A 209 -12.08 -28.33 16.49
N LEU A 210 -13.23 -28.12 17.14
CA LEU A 210 -13.45 -28.59 18.51
C LEU A 210 -13.58 -30.12 18.60
N LEU A 211 -14.15 -30.78 17.57
CA LEU A 211 -14.34 -32.24 17.57
C LEU A 211 -13.03 -33.03 17.78
N PRO A 212 -11.92 -32.78 17.05
CA PRO A 212 -10.65 -33.45 17.31
C PRO A 212 -10.14 -33.28 18.75
N LEU A 213 -10.34 -32.11 19.37
CA LEU A 213 -9.92 -31.87 20.75
C LEU A 213 -10.76 -32.65 21.76
N ILE A 214 -12.07 -32.75 21.54
CA ILE A 214 -12.96 -33.55 22.38
C ILE A 214 -12.64 -35.04 22.24
N LEU A 215 -12.39 -35.52 21.01
CA LEU A 215 -12.02 -36.91 20.76
C LEU A 215 -10.67 -37.26 21.41
N GLU A 216 -9.68 -36.37 21.32
CA GLU A 216 -8.38 -36.54 22.01
C GLU A 216 -8.54 -36.62 23.53
N LEU A 217 -9.37 -35.74 24.11
CA LEU A 217 -9.67 -35.76 25.54
C LEU A 217 -10.36 -37.08 25.94
N GLY A 218 -11.40 -37.48 25.20
CA GLY A 218 -12.12 -38.73 25.46
C GLY A 218 -11.22 -39.96 25.34
N PHE A 219 -10.36 -40.01 24.31
CA PHE A 219 -9.39 -41.09 24.13
C PHE A 219 -8.34 -41.11 25.25
N SER A 220 -7.83 -39.95 25.65
CA SER A 220 -6.87 -39.83 26.76
C SER A 220 -7.46 -40.30 28.09
N VAL A 221 -8.71 -39.93 28.40
CA VAL A 221 -9.41 -40.39 29.60
C VAL A 221 -9.67 -41.90 29.52
N PHE A 222 -10.13 -42.40 28.37
CA PHE A 222 -10.37 -43.82 28.15
C PHE A 222 -9.12 -44.67 28.38
N LEU A 223 -7.95 -44.22 27.89
CA LEU A 223 -6.68 -44.91 28.12
C LEU A 223 -6.26 -44.93 29.59
N GLN A 224 -6.66 -43.94 30.39
CA GLN A 224 -6.34 -43.85 31.82
C GLN A 224 -7.29 -44.68 32.69
N THR A 225 -8.56 -44.80 32.32
CA THR A 225 -9.56 -45.62 33.05
C THR A 225 -9.41 -47.13 32.84
N ARG A 226 -8.44 -47.56 32.02
CA ARG A 226 -8.24 -48.95 31.57
C ARG A 226 -7.56 -49.88 32.60
N GLU A 227 -7.41 -49.47 33.85
CA GLU A 227 -6.89 -50.32 34.94
C GLU A 227 -7.84 -51.45 35.40
N GLY A 228 -8.97 -51.70 34.71
CA GLY A 228 -10.01 -52.61 35.22
C GLY A 228 -10.58 -53.66 34.26
N HIS A 229 -11.31 -53.26 33.21
CA HIS A 229 -12.15 -54.21 32.45
C HIS A 229 -12.30 -53.76 30.99
N VAL A 230 -11.73 -54.50 30.05
CA VAL A 230 -11.93 -54.29 28.61
C VAL A 230 -12.68 -55.51 28.05
N PRO A 231 -13.72 -55.32 27.21
CA PRO A 231 -14.31 -56.41 26.44
C PRO A 231 -13.24 -57.05 25.53
N SER A 232 -13.20 -58.38 25.47
CA SER A 232 -12.13 -59.19 24.88
C SER A 232 -11.77 -58.89 23.41
N PHE A 233 -12.60 -58.14 22.67
CA PHE A 233 -12.28 -57.68 21.31
C PHE A 233 -11.37 -56.43 21.23
N LEU A 234 -11.07 -55.76 22.36
CA LEU A 234 -10.26 -54.53 22.45
C LEU A 234 -8.95 -54.70 23.26
N GLU A 235 -8.60 -55.94 23.62
CA GLU A 235 -7.43 -56.30 24.42
C GLU A 235 -6.10 -56.02 23.71
N HIS A 236 -6.07 -56.13 22.39
CA HIS A 236 -4.90 -55.75 21.61
C HIS A 236 -4.88 -54.22 21.48
N LYS A 237 -3.81 -53.57 21.95
CA LYS A 237 -3.58 -52.12 21.79
C LYS A 237 -3.32 -51.79 20.31
N PHE A 238 -4.38 -51.82 19.50
CA PHE A 238 -4.31 -51.58 18.06
C PHE A 238 -3.91 -50.14 17.72
N VAL A 239 -4.29 -49.18 18.56
CA VAL A 239 -4.03 -47.75 18.36
C VAL A 239 -3.25 -47.20 19.54
N GLN A 240 -2.10 -46.60 19.24
CA GLN A 240 -1.18 -46.10 20.24
C GLN A 240 -1.37 -44.59 20.43
N PHE A 241 -1.14 -44.08 21.65
CA PHE A 241 -1.41 -42.67 22.00
C PHE A 241 -0.82 -41.65 21.01
N GLN A 242 0.43 -41.84 20.59
CA GLN A 242 1.12 -40.92 19.67
C GLN A 242 0.45 -40.84 18.28
N GLU A 243 -0.24 -41.89 17.84
CA GLU A 243 -0.97 -41.89 16.55
C GLU A 243 -2.19 -41.00 16.65
N VAL A 244 -2.98 -41.19 17.71
CA VAL A 244 -4.20 -40.39 17.95
C VAL A 244 -3.83 -38.93 18.18
N PHE A 245 -2.84 -38.66 19.04
CA PHE A 245 -2.39 -37.31 19.32
C PHE A 245 -1.98 -36.56 18.05
N CYS A 246 -1.05 -37.12 17.25
CA CYS A 246 -0.59 -36.49 16.01
C CYS A 246 -1.73 -36.31 15.01
N PHE A 247 -2.60 -37.33 14.85
CA PHE A 247 -3.73 -37.26 13.95
C PHE A 247 -4.74 -36.18 14.37
N MET A 248 -5.04 -36.06 15.65
CA MET A 248 -5.97 -35.05 16.18
C MET A 248 -5.40 -33.64 16.06
N VAL A 249 -4.10 -33.45 16.25
CA VAL A 249 -3.42 -32.16 15.99
C VAL A 249 -3.51 -31.77 14.52
N ILE A 250 -3.25 -32.71 13.61
CA ILE A 250 -3.38 -32.46 12.17
C ILE A 250 -4.84 -32.15 11.82
N ALA A 251 -5.79 -32.96 12.31
CA ALA A 251 -7.22 -32.77 12.05
C ALA A 251 -7.72 -31.41 12.59
N PHE A 252 -7.25 -30.98 13.76
CA PHE A 252 -7.54 -29.66 14.31
C PHE A 252 -7.10 -28.53 13.37
N TRP A 253 -5.82 -28.53 12.97
CA TRP A 253 -5.28 -27.48 12.12
C TRP A 253 -5.83 -27.52 10.69
N GLU A 254 -5.98 -28.71 10.12
CA GLU A 254 -6.56 -28.89 8.79
C GLU A 254 -8.02 -28.41 8.78
N SER A 255 -8.80 -28.70 9.83
CA SER A 255 -10.15 -28.15 9.99
C SER A 255 -10.16 -26.63 10.00
N CYS A 256 -9.22 -26.02 10.74
CA CYS A 256 -9.08 -24.56 10.78
C CYS A 256 -8.73 -23.95 9.41
N ILE A 257 -7.89 -24.62 8.62
CA ILE A 257 -7.51 -24.20 7.27
C ILE A 257 -8.71 -24.30 6.31
N GLN A 258 -9.38 -25.45 6.27
CA GLN A 258 -10.44 -25.72 5.29
C GLN A 258 -11.72 -24.91 5.51
N ILE A 259 -11.99 -24.53 6.77
CA ILE A 259 -13.13 -23.66 7.11
C ILE A 259 -12.81 -22.17 6.87
N GLY A 260 -11.55 -21.84 6.56
CA GLY A 260 -11.09 -20.48 6.36
C GLY A 260 -11.00 -19.69 7.67
N LEU A 261 -10.73 -20.37 8.80
CA LEU A 261 -10.35 -19.71 10.05
C LEU A 261 -8.89 -19.23 10.00
N VAL A 262 -8.06 -19.95 9.26
CA VAL A 262 -6.68 -19.60 8.94
C VAL A 262 -6.64 -19.09 7.49
N PRO A 263 -6.08 -17.89 7.23
CA PRO A 263 -5.88 -17.43 5.86
C PRO A 263 -4.87 -18.32 5.15
N CYS A 264 -5.30 -18.97 4.08
CA CYS A 264 -4.46 -19.82 3.23
C CYS A 264 -4.45 -19.30 1.79
N ASN A 265 -3.35 -19.60 1.09
CA ASN A 265 -3.20 -19.39 -0.34
C ASN A 265 -3.94 -20.51 -1.08
N SER A 266 -5.27 -20.45 -1.11
CA SER A 266 -6.12 -21.45 -1.78
C SER A 266 -7.16 -20.74 -2.63
N ASP A 267 -7.56 -21.37 -3.73
CA ASP A 267 -8.56 -20.87 -4.69
C ASP A 267 -8.20 -19.54 -5.40
N TYR A 268 -6.91 -19.17 -5.46
CA TYR A 268 -6.46 -18.02 -6.26
C TYR A 268 -6.72 -18.21 -7.75
N GLU A 269 -6.69 -19.45 -8.25
CA GLU A 269 -7.14 -19.80 -9.60
C GLU A 269 -8.57 -19.31 -9.81
N THR A 270 -9.51 -19.71 -8.93
CA THR A 270 -10.91 -19.28 -9.02
C THR A 270 -11.08 -17.76 -8.83
N ILE A 271 -10.32 -17.12 -7.94
CA ILE A 271 -10.36 -15.67 -7.77
C ILE A 271 -9.86 -14.96 -9.04
N PHE A 272 -8.78 -15.45 -9.62
CA PHE A 272 -8.18 -14.90 -10.84
C PHE A 272 -9.14 -15.10 -12.02
N ASP A 273 -9.71 -16.29 -12.18
CA ASP A 273 -10.71 -16.63 -13.19
C ASP A 273 -11.96 -15.75 -13.08
N LEU A 274 -12.41 -15.43 -11.87
CA LEU A 274 -13.58 -14.57 -11.63
C LEU A 274 -13.24 -13.07 -11.63
N SER A 275 -11.94 -12.72 -11.62
CA SER A 275 -11.54 -11.31 -11.53
C SER A 275 -11.91 -10.55 -12.81
N SER A 276 -12.31 -9.29 -12.63
CA SER A 276 -12.56 -8.37 -13.75
C SER A 276 -11.28 -7.80 -14.36
N ILE A 277 -10.12 -8.10 -13.74
CA ILE A 277 -8.81 -7.69 -14.21
C ILE A 277 -8.55 -8.44 -15.50
N ARG A 278 -8.21 -7.75 -16.58
CA ARG A 278 -7.70 -8.40 -17.79
C ARG A 278 -6.26 -8.78 -17.55
N ALA A 279 -6.03 -10.00 -17.09
CA ALA A 279 -4.70 -10.56 -16.89
C ALA A 279 -4.61 -12.03 -17.31
N GLU A 280 -3.39 -12.44 -17.67
CA GLU A 280 -3.02 -13.79 -18.08
C GLU A 280 -1.61 -14.12 -17.54
N ILE A 281 -1.42 -15.33 -17.01
CA ILE A 281 -0.11 -15.84 -16.63
C ILE A 281 0.26 -16.92 -17.64
N ALA A 282 1.42 -16.78 -18.27
CA ALA A 282 1.92 -17.70 -19.27
C ALA A 282 3.20 -18.41 -18.78
N ASP A 283 3.46 -19.59 -19.36
CA ASP A 283 4.70 -20.34 -19.16
C ASP A 283 5.89 -19.70 -19.90
N GLU A 284 7.06 -20.34 -19.83
CA GLU A 284 8.29 -19.88 -20.51
C GLU A 284 8.16 -19.87 -22.04
N GLU A 285 7.22 -20.63 -22.60
CA GLU A 285 6.93 -20.63 -24.04
C GLU A 285 5.84 -19.63 -24.45
N HIS A 286 5.37 -18.79 -23.53
CA HIS A 286 4.28 -17.82 -23.70
C HIS A 286 2.91 -18.48 -23.92
N ARG A 287 2.71 -19.69 -23.38
CA ARG A 287 1.40 -20.36 -23.39
C ARG A 287 0.64 -20.05 -22.09
N PRO A 288 -0.65 -19.67 -22.18
CA PRO A 288 -1.47 -19.38 -21.01
C PRO A 288 -1.61 -20.58 -20.08
N VAL A 289 -1.28 -20.38 -18.81
CA VAL A 289 -1.51 -21.34 -17.72
C VAL A 289 -2.71 -20.92 -16.89
N LEU A 290 -2.85 -19.61 -16.60
CA LEU A 290 -3.99 -19.05 -15.86
C LEU A 290 -4.55 -17.83 -16.61
N ARG A 291 -5.87 -17.73 -16.69
CA ARG A 291 -6.56 -16.65 -17.41
C ARG A 291 -7.70 -16.09 -16.57
N SER A 292 -7.77 -14.76 -16.51
CA SER A 292 -8.95 -14.07 -15.98
C SER A 292 -10.19 -14.26 -16.86
N ALA A 293 -11.36 -13.86 -16.35
CA ALA A 293 -12.65 -13.94 -17.05
C ALA A 293 -12.64 -13.31 -18.46
N LYS A 294 -11.76 -12.33 -18.68
CA LYS A 294 -11.59 -11.67 -19.97
C LYS A 294 -10.22 -12.06 -20.57
N PRO A 295 -10.20 -12.92 -21.60
CA PRO A 295 -8.94 -13.41 -22.17
C PRO A 295 -8.16 -12.27 -22.84
N LEU A 296 -6.82 -12.35 -22.73
CA LEU A 296 -5.91 -11.53 -23.51
C LEU A 296 -5.60 -12.26 -24.82
N ASN A 297 -6.13 -11.74 -25.94
CA ASN A 297 -5.80 -12.25 -27.27
C ASN A 297 -4.49 -11.58 -27.77
N LEU A 298 -3.37 -11.85 -27.08
CA LEU A 298 -2.06 -11.33 -27.48
C LEU A 298 -1.36 -12.29 -28.43
N THR A 299 -0.62 -11.73 -29.40
CA THR A 299 0.36 -12.51 -30.15
C THR A 299 1.62 -12.70 -29.31
N LYS A 300 2.39 -13.75 -29.61
CA LYS A 300 3.67 -14.03 -28.92
C LYS A 300 4.66 -12.87 -29.05
N GLU A 301 4.67 -12.18 -30.18
CA GLU A 301 5.49 -10.98 -30.40
C GLU A 301 5.09 -9.83 -29.47
N GLN A 302 3.78 -9.59 -29.29
CA GLN A 302 3.27 -8.59 -28.36
C GLN A 302 3.61 -8.93 -26.92
N MET A 303 3.57 -10.21 -26.54
CA MET A 303 3.97 -10.69 -25.22
C MET A 303 5.46 -10.42 -24.95
N ILE A 304 6.34 -10.81 -25.88
CA ILE A 304 7.79 -10.57 -25.75
C ILE A 304 8.10 -9.08 -25.67
N LEU A 305 7.37 -8.24 -26.41
CA LEU A 305 7.54 -6.80 -26.35
C LEU A 305 7.03 -6.22 -25.02
N ALA A 306 5.89 -6.70 -24.54
CA ALA A 306 5.26 -6.28 -23.28
C ALA A 306 6.13 -6.56 -22.04
N GLU A 307 6.96 -7.60 -22.06
CA GLU A 307 7.94 -7.87 -21.00
C GLU A 307 9.03 -6.80 -20.90
N LYS A 308 9.35 -6.12 -22.02
CA LYS A 308 10.37 -5.07 -22.06
C LYS A 308 9.78 -3.69 -21.84
N ASP A 309 8.67 -3.39 -22.52
CA ASP A 309 8.01 -2.08 -22.44
C ASP A 309 6.51 -2.21 -22.72
N ALA A 310 5.72 -1.24 -22.27
CA ALA A 310 4.27 -1.27 -22.43
C ALA A 310 3.86 -1.22 -23.91
N VAL A 311 2.97 -2.13 -24.31
CA VAL A 311 2.46 -2.23 -25.69
C VAL A 311 1.04 -1.72 -25.75
N MET A 312 0.77 -0.72 -26.59
CA MET A 312 -0.60 -0.23 -26.80
C MET A 312 -1.42 -1.25 -27.60
N LEU A 313 -2.57 -1.66 -27.07
CA LEU A 313 -3.56 -2.49 -27.79
C LEU A 313 -4.54 -1.63 -28.58
N ASP A 314 -4.99 -0.56 -27.96
CA ASP A 314 -5.85 0.47 -28.52
C ASP A 314 -5.48 1.82 -27.87
N GLU A 315 -6.23 2.89 -28.15
CA GLU A 315 -5.91 4.20 -27.59
C GLU A 315 -6.00 4.28 -26.05
N ASP A 316 -6.82 3.44 -25.41
CA ASP A 316 -7.12 3.48 -23.97
C ASP A 316 -6.49 2.33 -23.18
N HIS A 317 -5.97 1.32 -23.86
CA HIS A 317 -5.53 0.09 -23.24
C HIS A 317 -4.10 -0.23 -23.63
N ARG A 318 -3.26 -0.39 -22.62
CA ARG A 318 -1.88 -0.85 -22.78
C ARG A 318 -1.67 -2.16 -22.05
N VAL A 319 -0.89 -3.04 -22.64
CA VAL A 319 -0.44 -4.29 -22.04
C VAL A 319 0.90 -4.06 -21.39
N GLN A 320 1.04 -4.57 -20.17
CA GLN A 320 2.31 -4.71 -19.50
C GLN A 320 2.61 -6.18 -19.27
N GLY A 321 3.88 -6.53 -19.38
CA GLY A 321 4.41 -7.85 -19.08
C GLY A 321 5.43 -7.75 -17.96
N HIS A 322 5.46 -8.73 -17.08
CA HIS A 322 6.52 -8.86 -16.09
C HIS A 322 6.99 -10.32 -15.98
N PRO A 323 8.30 -10.58 -16.09
CA PRO A 323 8.81 -11.93 -15.95
C PRO A 323 8.68 -12.42 -14.51
N ILE A 324 8.27 -13.68 -14.35
CA ILE A 324 8.18 -14.36 -13.05
C ILE A 324 8.93 -15.68 -13.11
N ARG A 325 9.16 -16.30 -11.96
CA ARG A 325 9.81 -17.62 -11.94
C ARG A 325 8.90 -18.66 -12.58
N GLY A 326 9.31 -19.22 -13.72
CA GLY A 326 8.55 -20.22 -14.50
C GLY A 326 7.64 -19.63 -15.58
N GLY A 327 7.83 -18.37 -15.99
CA GLY A 327 7.09 -17.75 -17.09
C GLY A 327 6.97 -16.23 -16.98
N ALA A 328 5.83 -15.68 -17.37
CA ALA A 328 5.55 -14.24 -17.31
C ALA A 328 4.08 -13.95 -16.98
N VAL A 329 3.81 -12.80 -16.39
CA VAL A 329 2.45 -12.28 -16.17
C VAL A 329 2.19 -11.09 -17.08
N TYR A 330 1.01 -11.08 -17.70
CA TYR A 330 0.52 -10.05 -18.61
C TYR A 330 -0.77 -9.46 -18.09
N TRP A 331 -0.90 -8.13 -18.12
CA TRP A 331 -2.14 -7.46 -17.74
C TRP A 331 -2.40 -6.21 -18.59
N VAL A 332 -3.66 -5.81 -18.67
CA VAL A 332 -4.10 -4.61 -19.40
C VAL A 332 -4.43 -3.49 -18.42
N ASP A 333 -3.71 -2.38 -18.53
CA ASP A 333 -4.05 -1.12 -17.88
C ASP A 333 -5.07 -0.35 -18.73
N ASN A 334 -6.07 0.24 -18.08
CA ASN A 334 -6.95 1.22 -18.70
C ASN A 334 -6.45 2.64 -18.38
N ILE A 335 -6.00 3.35 -19.40
CA ILE A 335 -5.45 4.70 -19.32
C ILE A 335 -6.42 5.79 -19.80
N SER A 336 -7.70 5.45 -20.03
CA SER A 336 -8.71 6.42 -20.51
C SER A 336 -8.87 7.62 -19.59
N GLY A 337 -8.82 7.41 -18.26
CA GLY A 337 -8.85 8.50 -17.28
C GLY A 337 -7.63 9.43 -17.40
N ILE A 338 -6.44 8.88 -17.63
CA ILE A 338 -5.21 9.67 -17.81
C ILE A 338 -5.31 10.50 -19.09
N ARG A 339 -5.78 9.89 -20.18
CA ARG A 339 -6.01 10.59 -21.45
C ARG A 339 -7.02 11.72 -21.33
N ALA A 340 -8.14 11.49 -20.65
CA ALA A 340 -9.15 12.52 -20.43
C ALA A 340 -8.58 13.74 -19.69
N ILE A 341 -7.74 13.49 -18.68
CA ILE A 341 -7.05 14.55 -17.94
C ILE A 341 -6.06 15.29 -18.85
N HIS A 342 -5.26 14.58 -19.65
CA HIS A 342 -4.35 15.20 -20.61
C HIS A 342 -5.08 16.08 -21.64
N ALA A 343 -6.22 15.61 -22.14
CA ALA A 343 -7.05 16.38 -23.08
C ALA A 343 -7.60 17.66 -22.43
N ALA A 344 -8.16 17.55 -21.23
CA ALA A 344 -8.68 18.70 -20.48
C ALA A 344 -7.58 19.71 -20.13
N LEU A 345 -6.38 19.23 -19.78
CA LEU A 345 -5.23 20.09 -19.50
C LEU A 345 -4.78 20.86 -20.75
N ARG A 346 -4.78 20.19 -21.90
CA ARG A 346 -4.43 20.80 -23.18
C ARG A 346 -5.44 21.88 -23.57
N GLU A 347 -6.73 21.57 -23.51
CA GLU A 347 -7.81 22.53 -23.78
C GLU A 347 -7.72 23.75 -22.84
N THR A 348 -7.49 23.52 -21.55
CA THR A 348 -7.31 24.61 -20.58
C THR A 348 -6.07 25.44 -20.88
N GLY A 349 -4.96 24.80 -21.27
CA GLY A 349 -3.73 25.49 -21.67
C GLY A 349 -3.90 26.34 -22.92
N GLU A 350 -4.62 25.84 -23.92
CA GLU A 350 -4.97 26.58 -25.14
C GLU A 350 -5.84 27.80 -24.79
N ARG A 351 -6.88 27.63 -23.96
CA ARG A 351 -7.73 28.75 -23.51
C ARG A 351 -6.97 29.82 -22.75
N LEU A 352 -6.08 29.43 -21.81
CA LEU A 352 -5.25 30.38 -21.07
C LEU A 352 -4.28 31.14 -21.98
N SER A 353 -3.76 30.48 -23.02
CA SER A 353 -2.91 31.13 -24.02
C SER A 353 -3.68 32.20 -24.80
N GLU A 354 -4.91 31.88 -25.25
CA GLU A 354 -5.79 32.83 -25.94
C GLU A 354 -6.17 34.01 -25.04
N GLU A 355 -6.60 33.76 -23.81
CA GLU A 355 -6.90 34.81 -22.81
C GLU A 355 -5.67 35.70 -22.56
N GLY A 356 -4.47 35.10 -22.47
CA GLY A 356 -3.22 35.84 -22.31
C GLY A 356 -2.86 36.72 -23.52
N ILE A 357 -3.28 36.36 -24.73
CA ILE A 357 -3.13 37.22 -25.92
C ILE A 357 -4.10 38.41 -25.84
N LEU A 358 -5.36 38.16 -25.47
CA LEU A 358 -6.38 39.21 -25.34
C LEU A 358 -6.01 40.23 -24.26
N ILE A 359 -5.59 39.78 -23.08
CA ILE A 359 -5.16 40.67 -21.98
C ILE A 359 -3.98 41.56 -22.41
N ARG A 360 -3.01 41.01 -23.15
CA ARG A 360 -1.89 41.81 -23.67
C ARG A 360 -2.33 42.84 -24.70
N ALA A 361 -3.27 42.48 -25.57
CA ALA A 361 -3.85 43.41 -26.53
C ALA A 361 -4.64 44.53 -25.83
N GLU A 362 -5.47 44.18 -24.85
CA GLU A 362 -6.24 45.14 -24.05
C GLU A 362 -5.32 46.10 -23.29
N SER A 363 -4.28 45.57 -22.64
CA SER A 363 -3.27 46.39 -21.95
C SER A 363 -2.59 47.39 -22.90
N ARG A 364 -2.25 46.96 -24.12
CA ARG A 364 -1.63 47.83 -25.12
C ARG A 364 -2.57 48.94 -25.58
N ILE A 365 -3.84 48.60 -25.82
CA ILE A 365 -4.87 49.57 -26.20
C ILE A 365 -5.10 50.57 -25.06
N SER A 366 -5.18 50.09 -23.82
CA SER A 366 -5.34 50.93 -22.63
C SER A 366 -4.16 51.91 -22.47
N GLU A 367 -2.93 51.43 -22.66
CA GLU A 367 -1.74 52.28 -22.62
C GLU A 367 -1.76 53.35 -23.73
N GLN A 368 -2.13 52.99 -24.95
CA GLN A 368 -2.28 53.93 -26.05
C GLN A 368 -3.35 54.99 -25.76
N LYS A 369 -4.49 54.56 -25.22
CA LYS A 369 -5.58 55.46 -24.83
C LYS A 369 -5.15 56.42 -23.73
N ALA A 370 -4.48 55.93 -22.69
CA ALA A 370 -3.95 56.76 -21.61
C ALA A 370 -2.95 57.81 -22.14
N ARG A 371 -2.04 57.41 -23.04
CA ARG A 371 -1.11 58.34 -23.69
C ARG A 371 -1.84 59.41 -24.50
N ALA A 372 -2.83 59.03 -25.29
CA ALA A 372 -3.63 59.97 -26.09
C ALA A 372 -4.48 60.91 -25.20
N GLU A 373 -5.01 60.43 -24.07
CA GLU A 373 -5.73 61.28 -23.12
C GLU A 373 -4.82 62.33 -22.47
N VAL A 374 -3.58 61.96 -22.11
CA VAL A 374 -2.59 62.91 -21.58
C VAL A 374 -2.23 63.96 -22.63
N GLU A 375 -1.98 63.53 -23.87
CA GLU A 375 -1.66 64.43 -24.98
C GLU A 375 -2.83 65.39 -25.28
N ASN A 376 -4.07 64.91 -25.34
CA ASN A 376 -5.25 65.76 -25.54
C ASN A 376 -5.42 66.78 -24.41
N ARG A 377 -5.27 66.36 -23.14
CA ARG A 377 -5.35 67.29 -21.99
C ARG A 377 -4.32 68.41 -22.08
N LEU A 378 -3.09 68.10 -22.52
CA LEU A 378 -2.05 69.09 -22.72
C LEU A 378 -2.42 70.09 -23.82
N TYR A 379 -2.90 69.61 -24.97
CA TYR A 379 -3.36 70.49 -26.06
C TYR A 379 -4.55 71.36 -25.65
N ASP A 380 -5.54 70.80 -24.96
CA ASP A 380 -6.71 71.55 -24.48
C ASP A 380 -6.29 72.67 -23.51
N SER A 381 -5.39 72.37 -22.57
CA SER A 381 -4.87 73.38 -21.62
C SER A 381 -4.08 74.49 -22.33
N MET A 382 -3.25 74.15 -23.32
CA MET A 382 -2.55 75.14 -24.13
C MET A 382 -3.53 76.04 -24.90
N ASN A 383 -4.52 75.44 -25.55
CA ASN A 383 -5.54 76.18 -26.30
C ASN A 383 -6.35 77.11 -25.42
N GLU A 384 -6.70 76.70 -24.20
CA GLU A 384 -7.42 77.53 -23.23
C GLU A 384 -6.61 78.78 -22.85
N GLN A 385 -5.30 78.64 -22.59
CA GLN A 385 -4.44 79.77 -22.20
C GLN A 385 -4.21 80.79 -23.32
N VAL A 386 -4.17 80.35 -24.58
CA VAL A 386 -3.93 81.24 -25.74
C VAL A 386 -5.21 81.69 -26.45
N ARG A 387 -6.37 81.21 -25.99
CA ARG A 387 -7.69 81.51 -26.57
C ARG A 387 -7.98 83.01 -26.67
N PRO A 388 -7.71 83.86 -25.66
CA PRO A 388 -7.97 85.30 -25.76
C PRO A 388 -7.22 85.96 -26.93
N GLN A 389 -5.97 85.54 -27.17
CA GLN A 389 -5.13 86.06 -28.24
C GLN A 389 -5.59 85.56 -29.60
N LEU A 390 -6.04 84.31 -29.71
CA LEU A 390 -6.64 83.78 -30.94
C LEU A 390 -7.94 84.51 -31.32
N VAL A 391 -8.82 84.76 -30.34
CA VAL A 391 -10.04 85.55 -30.54
C VAL A 391 -9.69 86.96 -30.99
N ARG A 392 -8.69 87.59 -30.34
CA ARG A 392 -8.22 88.93 -30.70
C ARG A 392 -7.65 89.02 -32.12
N ILE A 393 -6.89 88.02 -32.57
CA ILE A 393 -6.44 87.93 -33.97
C ILE A 393 -7.66 87.82 -34.90
N GLY A 394 -8.63 86.98 -34.56
CA GLY A 394 -9.88 86.84 -35.32
C GLY A 394 -10.61 88.17 -35.47
N GLU A 395 -10.78 88.92 -34.38
CA GLU A 395 -11.36 90.27 -34.35
C GLU A 395 -10.56 91.26 -35.22
N LEU A 396 -9.24 91.34 -35.05
CA LEU A 396 -8.36 92.25 -35.80
C LEU A 396 -8.38 91.99 -37.32
N LEU A 397 -8.63 90.74 -37.72
CA LEU A 397 -8.77 90.34 -39.12
C LEU A 397 -10.19 90.54 -39.67
N SER A 398 -11.22 90.54 -38.82
CA SER A 398 -12.63 90.65 -39.24
C SER A 398 -13.19 92.08 -39.17
N TYR A 399 -12.67 92.95 -38.31
CA TYR A 399 -12.96 94.39 -38.38
C TYR A 399 -12.28 95.00 -39.62
N GLY A 400 -13.10 95.29 -40.64
CA GLY A 400 -12.68 95.71 -41.96
C GLY A 400 -11.69 96.88 -41.97
N ASN A 401 -10.64 96.73 -42.79
CA ASN A 401 -9.59 97.72 -42.99
C ASN A 401 -10.13 98.91 -43.78
N GLN A 402 -10.62 99.92 -43.08
CA GLN A 402 -11.16 101.12 -43.71
C GLN A 402 -10.05 101.96 -44.39
N THR A 403 -8.79 101.76 -44.01
CA THR A 403 -7.59 102.38 -44.62
C THR A 403 -6.40 101.40 -44.69
N GLU A 404 -5.48 101.62 -45.63
CA GLU A 404 -4.25 100.82 -45.76
C GLU A 404 -3.37 100.90 -44.50
N GLU A 405 -3.35 102.05 -43.84
CA GLU A 405 -2.65 102.26 -42.58
C GLU A 405 -3.30 101.48 -41.41
N SER A 406 -4.64 101.42 -41.35
CA SER A 406 -5.32 100.60 -40.35
C SER A 406 -5.06 99.11 -40.56
N PHE A 407 -4.96 98.65 -41.81
CA PHE A 407 -4.59 97.27 -42.13
C PHE A 407 -3.18 96.93 -41.68
N LYS A 408 -2.20 97.77 -42.03
CA LYS A 408 -0.80 97.57 -41.65
C LYS A 408 -0.65 97.56 -40.13
N ARG A 409 -1.41 98.40 -39.41
CA ARG A 409 -1.44 98.41 -37.94
C ARG A 409 -2.01 97.12 -37.37
N ASN A 410 -3.18 96.68 -37.83
CA ASN A 410 -3.81 95.44 -37.36
C ASN A 410 -2.94 94.21 -37.67
N LEU A 411 -2.29 94.17 -38.83
CA LEU A 411 -1.39 93.08 -39.22
C LEU A 411 -0.16 93.00 -38.30
N ARG A 412 0.42 94.15 -37.92
CA ARG A 412 1.53 94.21 -36.97
C ARG A 412 1.12 93.71 -35.58
N GLU A 413 -0.08 94.08 -35.11
CA GLU A 413 -0.66 93.57 -33.85
C GLU A 413 -0.89 92.05 -33.92
N CYS A 414 -1.43 91.53 -35.03
CA CYS A 414 -1.56 90.09 -35.27
C CYS A 414 -0.21 89.36 -35.24
N MET A 415 0.84 89.92 -35.86
CA MET A 415 2.17 89.31 -35.85
C MET A 415 2.76 89.21 -34.44
N VAL A 416 2.56 90.23 -33.59
CA VAL A 416 2.96 90.18 -32.17
C VAL A 416 2.18 89.10 -31.42
N LEU A 417 0.87 89.01 -31.62
CA LEU A 417 0.03 87.99 -30.98
C LEU A 417 0.38 86.57 -31.47
N CYS A 418 0.66 86.37 -32.75
CA CYS A 418 1.13 85.09 -33.29
C CYS A 418 2.46 84.66 -32.69
N ALA A 419 3.41 85.59 -32.54
CA ALA A 419 4.69 85.32 -31.90
C ALA A 419 4.50 84.95 -30.42
N TYR A 420 3.62 85.67 -29.71
CA TYR A 420 3.25 85.34 -28.33
C TYR A 420 2.63 83.94 -28.22
N ILE A 421 1.65 83.60 -29.05
CA ILE A 421 0.99 82.28 -29.04
C ILE A 421 2.03 81.18 -29.26
N LYS A 422 2.85 81.31 -30.31
CA LYS A 422 3.91 80.34 -30.63
C LYS A 422 4.86 80.15 -29.46
N ARG A 423 5.31 81.25 -28.82
CA ARG A 423 6.30 81.20 -27.74
C ARG A 423 5.71 80.72 -26.42
N ARG A 424 4.47 81.10 -26.09
CA ARG A 424 3.75 80.59 -24.92
C ARG A 424 3.47 79.09 -25.05
N SER A 425 2.99 78.61 -26.20
CA SER A 425 2.76 77.17 -26.43
C SER A 425 4.07 76.36 -26.37
N ASN A 426 5.17 76.88 -26.92
CA ASN A 426 6.48 76.22 -26.82
C ASN A 426 6.95 76.10 -25.35
N LEU A 427 6.82 77.17 -24.57
CA LEU A 427 7.19 77.15 -23.15
C LEU A 427 6.31 76.18 -22.35
N MET A 428 5.01 76.08 -22.65
CA MET A 428 4.12 75.09 -22.02
C MET A 428 4.48 73.65 -22.37
N LEU A 429 4.91 73.37 -23.61
CA LEU A 429 5.41 72.03 -23.99
C LEU A 429 6.71 71.66 -23.26
N ILE A 430 7.60 72.64 -23.07
CA ILE A 430 8.85 72.44 -22.32
C ILE A 430 8.55 72.24 -20.83
N ALA A 431 7.62 73.00 -20.27
CA ALA A 431 7.13 72.89 -18.90
C ALA A 431 6.53 71.51 -18.58
N ASP A 432 5.83 70.89 -19.53
CA ASP A 432 5.25 69.55 -19.38
C ASP A 432 6.32 68.45 -19.40
N ARG A 433 7.36 68.61 -20.22
CA ARG A 433 8.44 67.64 -20.36
C ARG A 433 9.55 67.77 -19.32
N SER A 434 9.67 68.94 -18.68
CA SER A 434 10.73 69.30 -17.74
C SER A 434 10.18 70.20 -16.64
N GLU A 435 10.44 69.85 -15.37
CA GLU A 435 10.06 70.70 -14.23
C GLU A 435 10.80 72.05 -14.21
N GLU A 436 11.83 72.20 -15.05
CA GLU A 436 12.66 73.39 -15.13
C GLU A 436 12.79 73.92 -16.56
N ILE A 437 12.68 75.25 -16.71
CA ILE A 437 12.87 76.01 -17.94
C ILE A 437 14.16 76.81 -17.84
N SER A 438 15.03 76.72 -18.84
CA SER A 438 16.29 77.47 -18.84
C SER A 438 16.05 78.97 -19.08
N SER A 439 16.84 79.82 -18.43
CA SER A 439 16.78 81.27 -18.65
C SER A 439 17.11 81.68 -20.09
N GLU A 440 17.88 80.86 -20.81
CA GLU A 440 18.19 81.05 -22.24
C GLU A 440 16.94 80.86 -23.10
N GLU A 441 16.13 79.82 -22.85
CA GLU A 441 14.90 79.58 -23.61
C GLU A 441 13.83 80.66 -23.37
N LEU A 442 13.74 81.13 -22.13
CA LEU A 442 12.87 82.26 -21.78
C LEU A 442 13.34 83.55 -22.47
N TYR A 443 14.65 83.81 -22.46
CA TYR A 443 15.24 84.96 -23.14
C TYR A 443 15.00 84.91 -24.66
N LEU A 444 15.22 83.76 -25.31
CA LEU A 444 14.95 83.58 -26.74
C LEU A 444 13.47 83.81 -27.07
N SER A 445 12.57 83.32 -26.21
CA SER A 445 11.12 83.50 -26.38
C SER A 445 10.70 84.96 -26.27
N ILE A 446 11.21 85.68 -25.27
CA ILE A 446 10.95 87.12 -25.09
C ILE A 446 11.57 87.91 -26.25
N ARG A 447 12.81 87.59 -26.64
CA ARG A 447 13.52 88.27 -27.73
C ARG A 447 12.74 88.18 -29.04
N GLU A 448 12.21 87.01 -29.39
CA GLU A 448 11.38 86.86 -30.59
C GLU A 448 10.08 87.69 -30.50
N SER A 449 9.40 87.70 -29.35
CA SER A 449 8.23 88.58 -29.17
C SER A 449 8.60 90.07 -29.32
N LEU A 450 9.77 90.49 -28.84
CA LEU A 450 10.27 91.86 -28.97
C LEU A 450 10.67 92.22 -30.42
N GLU A 451 11.15 91.27 -31.21
CA GLU A 451 11.43 91.49 -32.64
C GLU A 451 10.16 91.88 -33.41
N TYR A 452 9.04 91.20 -33.16
CA TYR A 452 7.76 91.57 -33.76
C TYR A 452 7.18 92.86 -33.17
N LEU A 453 7.45 93.15 -31.89
CA LEU A 453 7.03 94.41 -31.25
C LEU A 453 7.72 95.64 -31.88
N LYS A 454 8.96 95.52 -32.36
CA LYS A 454 9.64 96.61 -33.09
C LYS A 454 8.88 97.04 -34.34
N LEU A 455 8.13 96.13 -34.96
CA LEU A 455 7.30 96.44 -36.14
C LEU A 455 6.14 97.39 -35.82
N THR A 456 5.70 97.48 -34.55
CA THR A 456 4.67 98.43 -34.11
C THR A 456 5.24 99.81 -33.76
N GLY A 457 6.56 100.01 -33.88
CA GLY A 457 7.23 101.28 -33.56
C GLY A 457 7.69 101.40 -32.11
N VAL A 458 7.58 100.33 -31.32
CA VAL A 458 8.04 100.31 -29.93
C VAL A 458 9.51 99.86 -29.87
N MET A 459 10.37 100.70 -29.30
CA MET A 459 11.77 100.35 -29.04
C MET A 459 11.87 99.59 -27.72
N ALA A 460 12.25 98.32 -27.79
CA ALA A 460 12.44 97.47 -26.63
C ALA A 460 13.76 96.68 -26.71
N ILE A 461 14.39 96.50 -25.55
CA ILE A 461 15.64 95.77 -25.37
C ILE A 461 15.39 94.73 -24.27
N ALA A 462 15.80 93.49 -24.51
CA ALA A 462 15.91 92.47 -23.47
C ALA A 462 17.39 92.19 -23.24
N GLU A 463 17.78 92.12 -21.97
CA GLU A 463 19.13 91.77 -21.54
C GLU A 463 19.03 90.60 -20.56
N GLN A 464 19.88 89.58 -20.74
CA GLN A 464 19.94 88.43 -19.85
C GLN A 464 21.18 88.55 -18.97
N SER A 465 20.99 88.65 -17.65
CA SER A 465 22.07 88.58 -16.66
C SER A 465 22.05 87.23 -15.95
N GLY A 466 23.05 86.39 -16.23
CA GLY A 466 23.23 85.07 -15.60
C GLY A 466 22.51 83.91 -16.28
N ARG A 467 22.82 82.69 -15.82
CA ARG A 467 22.16 81.43 -16.22
C ARG A 467 21.44 80.84 -15.00
N ARG A 468 20.13 80.67 -15.11
CA ARG A 468 19.30 80.10 -14.04
C ARG A 468 18.24 79.18 -14.64
N MET A 469 17.93 78.12 -13.91
CA MET A 469 16.78 77.27 -14.19
C MET A 469 15.58 77.80 -13.39
N TRP A 470 14.46 78.01 -14.07
CA TRP A 470 13.19 78.45 -13.48
C TRP A 470 12.27 77.26 -13.34
N ARG A 471 11.57 77.13 -12.20
CA ARG A 471 10.54 76.09 -12.10
C ARG A 471 9.41 76.44 -13.05
N ALA A 472 9.00 75.45 -13.85
CA ALA A 472 7.97 75.60 -14.85
C ALA A 472 6.60 76.05 -14.28
N LYS A 473 6.33 75.76 -12.99
CA LYS A 473 5.10 76.16 -12.27
C LYS A 473 5.05 77.63 -11.87
N ASP A 474 6.18 78.33 -11.92
CA ASP A 474 6.31 79.73 -11.49
C ASP A 474 6.21 80.73 -12.67
N LEU A 475 5.89 80.24 -13.89
CA LEU A 475 5.79 80.95 -15.17
C LEU A 475 4.40 80.75 -15.80
#